data_AF-A0A9P7JBI6-F1
#
_entry.id   AF-A0A9P7JBI6-F1
#
_cell.length_a   1.000
_cell.length_b   1.000
_cell.length_c   1.000
_cell.angle_alpha   90.00
_cell.angle_beta   90.00
_cell.angle_gamma   90.00
#
_symmetry.space_group_name_H-M   'P 1'
#
loop_
_entity.id
_entity.type
_entity.pdbx_description
1 polymer ?
#
loop_
_entity_poly.entity_id
_entity_poly.type
_entity_poly.pdbx_seq_one_letter_code
_entity_poly.pdbx_strand_id
1 'polypeptide(L)'
;MVNHISDEAIMILLLGTFISAGSDTDIWWTGLGTSQKATWTQAKAAFLAKWPAIVVTGKTQREHQKDLLELQFKEEEVRERVTVAGIATWAHIQFHNKLKMLVKDAGVEHVPILIQPVWEALPQALRDLTSAVPADWDAFLNKIKSININTLQEKAKRVKERKEAERAQNAHIVWLESRQDPIKVLCLQMQQTMIGSNTLTPKATMPSRTIGNAPSSVMTP
;
A
#
# COMPACT_ATOMS: atom_id res chain seq x y z
N MET A 1 -15.30 -40.76 21.00
CA MET A 1 -14.80 -41.86 21.86
C MET A 1 -13.32 -42.00 21.57
N VAL A 2 -12.48 -41.16 22.20
CA VAL A 2 -11.02 -41.22 22.03
C VAL A 2 -10.53 -42.24 23.03
N ASN A 3 -10.35 -43.48 22.57
CA ASN A 3 -9.77 -44.52 23.42
C ASN A 3 -8.39 -44.05 23.85
N HIS A 4 -8.17 -44.06 25.15
CA HIS A 4 -6.93 -43.74 25.80
C HIS A 4 -5.90 -44.80 25.36
N ILE A 5 -5.18 -44.54 24.26
CA ILE A 5 -4.06 -45.40 23.83
C ILE A 5 -2.97 -45.17 24.87
N SER A 6 -2.99 -45.95 25.95
CA SER A 6 -1.95 -45.99 27.00
C SER A 6 -0.97 -47.13 26.80
N ASP A 7 -1.27 -48.04 25.88
CA ASP A 7 -0.46 -49.21 25.62
C ASP A 7 0.77 -48.79 24.79
N GLU A 8 1.95 -48.91 25.38
CA GLU A 8 3.20 -48.53 24.74
C GLU A 8 3.48 -49.34 23.47
N ALA A 9 3.08 -50.62 23.42
CA ALA A 9 3.26 -51.45 22.24
C ALA A 9 2.36 -50.95 21.10
N ILE A 10 1.14 -50.52 21.41
CA ILE A 10 0.25 -49.88 20.42
C ILE A 10 0.85 -48.56 19.93
N MET A 11 1.41 -47.71 20.79
CA MET A 11 2.05 -46.46 20.37
C MET A 11 3.22 -46.68 19.41
N ILE A 12 4.08 -47.66 19.71
CA ILE A 12 5.25 -48.00 18.89
C ILE A 12 4.81 -48.57 17.54
N LEU A 13 3.77 -49.43 17.53
CA LEU A 13 3.18 -49.94 16.30
C LEU A 13 2.58 -48.80 15.46
N LEU A 14 1.83 -47.90 16.09
CA LEU A 14 1.22 -46.75 15.43
C LEU A 14 2.29 -45.87 14.78
N LEU A 15 3.36 -45.55 15.50
CA LEU A 15 4.47 -44.76 14.96
C LEU A 15 5.06 -45.42 13.71
N GLY A 16 5.26 -46.74 13.73
CA GLY A 16 5.68 -47.50 12.56
C GLY A 16 4.73 -47.36 11.37
N THR A 17 3.41 -47.36 11.59
CA THR A 17 2.41 -47.20 10.52
C THR A 17 2.31 -45.77 9.97
N PHE A 18 2.69 -44.76 10.76
CA PHE A 18 2.71 -43.36 10.32
C PHE A 18 3.95 -43.00 9.49
N ILE A 19 4.94 -43.89 9.44
CA ILE A 19 6.15 -43.70 8.65
C ILE A 19 5.89 -44.16 7.21
N SER A 20 6.12 -43.28 6.25
CA SER A 20 5.95 -43.60 4.83
C SER A 20 7.02 -44.58 4.36
N ALA A 21 6.61 -45.69 3.75
CA ALA A 21 7.51 -46.71 3.22
C ALA A 21 8.53 -46.12 2.23
N GLY A 22 9.80 -46.48 2.38
CA GLY A 22 10.89 -46.00 1.54
C GLY A 22 11.37 -44.57 1.82
N SER A 23 10.86 -43.92 2.87
CA SER A 23 11.37 -42.62 3.33
C SER A 23 12.65 -42.78 4.17
N ASP A 24 13.43 -41.69 4.33
CA ASP A 24 14.58 -41.67 5.23
C ASP A 24 14.20 -42.07 6.68
N THR A 25 12.97 -41.75 7.08
CA THR A 25 12.41 -42.13 8.38
C THR A 25 12.14 -43.63 8.46
N ASP A 26 11.76 -44.29 7.37
CA ASP A 26 11.56 -45.74 7.29
C ASP A 26 12.88 -46.50 7.36
N ILE A 27 13.90 -46.03 6.61
CA ILE A 27 15.26 -46.60 6.65
C ILE A 27 15.85 -46.47 8.07
N TRP A 28 15.65 -45.31 8.71
CA TRP A 28 16.06 -45.13 10.11
C TRP A 28 15.27 -46.02 11.06
N TRP A 29 13.94 -46.06 10.95
CA TRP A 29 13.08 -46.82 11.84
C TRP A 29 13.36 -48.31 11.74
N THR A 30 13.54 -48.85 10.54
CA THR A 30 13.93 -50.25 10.31
C THR A 30 15.34 -50.56 10.82
N GLY A 31 16.27 -49.59 10.77
CA GLY A 31 17.64 -49.71 11.29
C GLY A 31 17.79 -49.57 12.81
N LEU A 32 16.76 -49.17 13.55
CA LEU A 32 16.78 -49.10 15.01
C LEU A 32 16.85 -50.49 15.64
N GLY A 33 17.78 -50.67 16.58
CA GLY A 33 17.90 -51.90 17.36
C GLY A 33 16.66 -52.17 18.24
N THR A 34 16.46 -53.43 18.59
CA THR A 34 15.32 -53.90 19.42
C THR A 34 15.23 -53.18 20.76
N SER A 35 16.36 -52.83 21.37
CA SER A 35 16.43 -52.08 22.63
C SER A 35 15.96 -50.63 22.51
N GLN A 36 15.97 -50.03 21.33
CA GLN A 36 15.50 -48.65 21.10
C GLN A 36 14.00 -48.60 20.77
N LYS A 37 13.40 -49.75 20.47
CA LYS A 37 11.94 -49.93 20.25
C LYS A 37 11.26 -50.68 21.39
N ALA A 38 11.94 -50.89 22.52
CA ALA A 38 11.39 -51.69 23.62
C ALA A 38 10.36 -50.91 24.45
N THR A 39 10.46 -49.58 24.51
CA THR A 39 9.53 -48.70 25.21
C THR A 39 9.23 -47.46 24.38
N TRP A 40 8.07 -46.84 24.61
CA TRP A 40 7.71 -45.61 23.91
C TRP A 40 8.72 -44.49 24.21
N THR A 41 9.21 -44.44 25.45
CA THR A 41 10.22 -43.47 25.90
C THR A 41 11.51 -43.59 25.11
N GLN A 42 12.02 -44.81 24.87
CA GLN A 42 13.24 -45.02 24.09
C GLN A 42 13.04 -44.73 22.61
N ALA A 43 11.91 -45.14 22.04
CA ALA A 43 11.59 -44.85 20.64
C ALA A 43 11.47 -43.33 20.40
N LYS A 44 10.82 -42.61 21.33
CA LYS A 44 10.71 -41.15 21.30
C LYS A 44 12.07 -40.46 21.50
N ALA A 45 12.92 -40.96 22.39
CA ALA A 45 14.26 -40.42 22.60
C ALA A 45 15.15 -40.58 21.35
N ALA A 46 15.13 -41.77 20.73
CA ALA A 46 15.85 -42.02 19.48
C ALA A 46 15.31 -41.14 18.34
N PHE A 47 13.99 -40.95 18.26
CA PHE A 47 13.35 -40.06 17.29
C PHE A 47 13.82 -38.61 17.46
N LEU A 48 13.78 -38.08 18.69
CA LEU A 48 14.22 -36.72 18.99
C LEU A 48 15.73 -36.52 18.85
N ALA A 49 16.53 -37.59 18.95
CA ALA A 49 17.96 -37.51 18.67
C ALA A 49 18.24 -37.38 17.17
N LYS A 50 17.47 -38.05 16.32
CA LYS A 50 17.63 -38.02 14.86
C LYS A 50 16.98 -36.81 14.21
N TRP A 51 15.80 -36.43 14.69
CA TRP A 51 15.10 -35.19 14.35
C TRP A 51 14.91 -34.38 15.62
N PRO A 52 15.95 -33.63 16.06
CA PRO A 52 15.78 -32.68 17.13
C PRO A 52 14.61 -31.78 16.78
N ALA A 53 13.71 -31.58 17.74
CA ALA A 53 12.61 -30.66 17.58
C ALA A 53 13.21 -29.34 17.12
N ILE A 54 12.83 -28.90 15.91
CA ILE A 54 13.17 -27.56 15.46
C ILE A 54 12.60 -26.67 16.55
N VAL A 55 13.49 -26.05 17.33
CA VAL A 55 13.10 -24.97 18.22
C VAL A 55 12.60 -23.91 17.26
N VAL A 56 11.29 -23.85 17.07
CA VAL A 56 10.65 -22.67 16.51
C VAL A 56 11.04 -21.61 17.51
N THR A 57 12.13 -20.90 17.22
CA THR A 57 12.45 -19.67 17.91
C THR A 57 11.22 -18.82 17.69
N GLY A 58 10.33 -18.83 18.69
CA GLY A 58 9.15 -17.99 18.68
C GLY A 58 9.66 -16.60 18.34
N LYS A 59 9.01 -15.98 17.35
CA LYS A 59 9.42 -14.65 16.90
C LYS A 59 9.67 -13.79 18.13
N THR A 60 10.82 -13.14 18.17
CA THR A 60 11.16 -12.34 19.34
C THR A 60 10.17 -11.19 19.46
N GLN A 61 10.00 -10.63 20.65
CA GLN A 61 9.11 -9.48 20.87
C GLN A 61 9.36 -8.34 19.86
N ARG A 62 10.62 -8.11 19.49
CA ARG A 62 11.03 -7.12 18.49
C ARG A 62 10.53 -7.47 17.08
N GLU A 63 10.55 -8.74 16.71
CA GLU A 63 10.01 -9.21 15.43
C GLU A 63 8.49 -9.06 15.39
N HIS A 64 7.80 -9.34 16.50
CA HIS A 64 6.36 -9.08 16.61
C HIS A 64 6.02 -7.58 16.56
N GLN A 65 6.84 -6.71 17.14
CA GLN A 65 6.69 -5.25 17.00
C GLN A 65 6.91 -4.80 15.55
N LYS A 66 7.89 -5.39 14.86
CA LYS A 66 8.11 -5.13 13.44
C LYS A 66 6.92 -5.59 12.60
N ASP A 67 6.44 -6.81 12.82
CA ASP A 67 5.24 -7.35 12.16
C ASP A 67 4.00 -6.48 12.42
N LEU A 68 3.86 -5.93 13.63
CA LEU A 68 2.78 -5.01 13.99
C LEU A 68 2.84 -3.70 13.19
N LEU A 69 4.04 -3.14 13.00
CA LEU A 69 4.25 -1.92 12.21
C LEU A 69 4.15 -2.16 10.70
N GLU A 70 4.49 -3.36 10.23
CA GLU A 70 4.36 -3.77 8.84
C GLU A 70 2.93 -4.20 8.48
N LEU A 71 2.05 -4.37 9.47
CA LEU A 71 0.66 -4.76 9.26
C LEU A 71 -0.12 -3.63 8.56
N GLN A 72 -0.12 -3.67 7.23
CA GLN A 72 -0.89 -2.78 6.40
C GLN A 72 -2.26 -3.37 6.10
N PHE A 73 -3.30 -2.56 6.28
CA PHE A 73 -4.63 -2.87 5.76
C PHE A 73 -4.90 -1.93 4.59
N LYS A 74 -5.16 -2.51 3.42
CA LYS A 74 -5.29 -1.72 2.19
C LYS A 74 -6.71 -1.20 2.02
N GLU A 75 -6.86 -0.05 1.38
CA GLU A 75 -8.18 0.58 1.14
C GLU A 75 -9.09 -0.32 0.29
N GLU A 76 -8.50 -1.11 -0.61
CA GLU A 76 -9.21 -2.03 -1.49
C GLU A 76 -9.80 -3.22 -0.71
N GLU A 77 -9.11 -3.67 0.34
CA GLU A 77 -9.49 -4.82 1.16
C GLU A 77 -10.64 -4.49 2.14
N VAL A 78 -10.85 -3.20 2.44
CA VAL A 78 -11.90 -2.74 3.37
C VAL A 78 -13.30 -3.23 2.99
N ARG A 79 -13.58 -3.33 1.68
CA ARG A 79 -14.89 -3.72 1.16
C ARG A 79 -15.05 -5.24 1.00
N GLU A 80 -13.97 -6.00 1.18
CA GLU A 80 -13.96 -7.42 0.87
C GLU A 80 -14.54 -8.27 2.00
N ARG A 81 -15.19 -9.38 1.61
CA ARG A 81 -15.56 -10.46 2.53
C ARG A 81 -14.52 -11.56 2.38
N VAL A 82 -13.82 -11.83 3.47
CA VAL A 82 -12.79 -12.88 3.51
C VAL A 82 -13.39 -14.11 4.16
N THR A 83 -13.29 -15.25 3.50
CA THR A 83 -13.69 -16.54 4.06
C THR A 83 -12.56 -17.08 4.91
N VAL A 84 -12.78 -17.18 6.22
CA VAL A 84 -11.82 -17.79 7.15
C VAL A 84 -12.50 -19.01 7.76
N ALA A 85 -11.85 -20.18 7.64
CA ALA A 85 -12.38 -21.46 8.12
C ALA A 85 -13.82 -21.77 7.64
N GLY A 86 -14.14 -21.41 6.39
CA GLY A 86 -15.47 -21.64 5.81
C GLY A 86 -16.53 -20.59 6.19
N ILE A 87 -16.20 -19.60 7.02
CA ILE A 87 -17.11 -18.54 7.45
C ILE A 87 -16.73 -17.22 6.77
N ALA A 88 -17.64 -16.67 5.97
CA ALA A 88 -17.48 -15.37 5.35
C ALA A 88 -17.54 -14.26 6.42
N THR A 89 -16.42 -13.60 6.67
CA THR A 89 -16.30 -12.49 7.64
C THR A 89 -15.84 -11.23 6.91
N TRP A 90 -16.20 -10.06 7.42
CA TRP A 90 -15.70 -8.80 6.86
C TRP A 90 -14.21 -8.61 7.12
N ALA A 91 -13.48 -8.08 6.15
CA ALA A 91 -12.04 -7.89 6.23
C ALA A 91 -11.59 -7.05 7.45
N HIS A 92 -12.34 -5.99 7.81
CA HIS A 92 -12.02 -5.18 9.00
C HIS A 92 -12.11 -5.94 10.32
N ILE A 93 -13.00 -6.95 10.43
CA ILE A 93 -13.11 -7.81 11.63
C ILE A 93 -11.91 -8.77 11.69
N GLN A 94 -11.50 -9.30 10.54
CA GLN A 94 -10.30 -10.14 10.45
C GLN A 94 -9.04 -9.36 10.75
N PHE A 95 -8.95 -8.13 10.25
CA PHE A 95 -7.89 -7.20 10.60
C PHE A 95 -7.85 -6.92 12.10
N HIS A 96 -9.00 -6.61 12.73
CA HIS A 96 -9.09 -6.46 14.18
C HIS A 96 -8.56 -7.70 14.92
N ASN A 97 -8.94 -8.90 14.50
CA ASN A 97 -8.50 -10.13 15.16
C ASN A 97 -6.99 -10.35 15.03
N LYS A 98 -6.43 -10.14 13.82
CA LYS A 98 -4.98 -10.21 13.59
C LYS A 98 -4.22 -9.18 14.41
N LEU A 99 -4.72 -7.94 14.43
CA LEU A 99 -4.13 -6.85 15.19
C LEU A 99 -4.14 -7.15 16.69
N LYS A 100 -5.27 -7.64 17.22
CA LYS A 100 -5.39 -8.05 18.63
C LYS A 100 -4.39 -9.16 19.00
N MET A 101 -4.20 -10.15 18.13
CA MET A 101 -3.20 -11.19 18.35
C MET A 101 -1.79 -10.62 18.36
N LEU A 102 -1.42 -9.81 17.36
CA LEU A 102 -0.09 -9.20 17.27
C LEU A 102 0.23 -8.27 18.46
N VAL A 103 -0.74 -7.50 18.94
CA VAL A 103 -0.55 -6.64 20.13
C VAL A 103 -0.25 -7.47 21.38
N LYS A 104 -0.96 -8.59 21.54
CA LYS A 104 -0.76 -9.52 22.65
C LYS A 104 0.59 -10.24 22.54
N ASP A 105 0.92 -10.74 21.35
CA ASP A 105 2.18 -11.46 21.09
C ASP A 105 3.40 -10.55 21.20
N ALA A 106 3.26 -9.26 20.84
CA ALA A 106 4.30 -8.25 21.03
C ALA A 106 4.39 -7.72 22.47
N GLY A 107 3.42 -8.04 23.35
CA GLY A 107 3.39 -7.55 24.73
C GLY A 107 3.33 -6.02 24.83
N VAL A 108 2.69 -5.35 23.86
CA VAL A 108 2.66 -3.87 23.77
C VAL A 108 1.36 -3.26 24.29
N GLU A 109 0.55 -4.03 25.00
CA GLU A 109 -0.76 -3.61 25.54
C GLU A 109 -0.68 -2.31 26.36
N HIS A 110 0.44 -2.10 27.06
CA HIS A 110 0.69 -0.90 27.88
C HIS A 110 1.59 0.14 27.20
N VAL A 111 1.88 0.00 25.91
CA VAL A 111 2.79 0.85 25.15
C VAL A 111 1.98 1.64 24.10
N PRO A 112 1.39 2.80 24.48
CA PRO A 112 0.49 3.54 23.62
C PRO A 112 1.20 4.26 22.45
N ILE A 113 2.51 4.47 22.55
CA ILE A 113 3.31 5.13 21.48
C ILE A 113 3.26 4.37 20.15
N LEU A 114 3.00 3.06 20.18
CA LEU A 114 2.89 2.21 18.98
C LEU A 114 1.50 2.27 18.33
N ILE A 115 0.50 2.88 18.98
CA ILE A 115 -0.85 3.04 18.41
C ILE A 115 -0.82 4.02 17.24
N GLN A 116 -0.08 5.13 17.36
CA GLN A 116 -0.05 6.16 16.33
C GLN A 116 0.47 5.64 14.98
N PRO A 117 1.64 4.96 14.89
CA PRO A 117 2.10 4.39 13.62
C PRO A 117 1.12 3.40 13.00
N VAL A 118 0.49 2.55 13.82
CA VAL A 118 -0.51 1.58 13.33
C VAL A 118 -1.78 2.29 12.86
N TRP A 119 -2.21 3.36 13.56
CA TRP A 119 -3.33 4.18 13.14
C TRP A 119 -3.05 4.91 11.83
N GLU A 120 -1.83 5.44 11.63
CA GLU A 120 -1.41 6.09 10.38
C GLU A 120 -1.37 5.13 9.19
N ALA A 121 -1.02 3.86 9.44
CA ALA A 121 -1.04 2.79 8.45
C ALA A 121 -2.44 2.31 8.05
N LEU A 122 -3.50 2.77 8.73
CA LEU A 122 -4.88 2.40 8.40
C LEU A 122 -5.38 3.09 7.11
N PRO A 123 -6.31 2.44 6.39
CA PRO A 123 -7.10 3.05 5.33
C PRO A 123 -7.72 4.38 5.76
N GLN A 124 -7.78 5.33 4.83
CA GLN A 124 -8.31 6.66 5.11
C GLN A 124 -9.78 6.58 5.55
N ALA A 125 -10.58 5.69 4.96
CA ALA A 125 -11.96 5.47 5.40
C ALA A 125 -12.07 5.05 6.87
N LEU A 126 -11.13 4.24 7.39
CA LEU A 126 -11.10 3.83 8.79
C LEU A 126 -10.57 4.94 9.71
N ARG A 127 -9.54 5.67 9.27
CA ARG A 127 -9.02 6.83 10.02
C ARG A 127 -10.10 7.91 10.21
N ASP A 128 -10.85 8.22 9.15
CA ASP A 128 -11.93 9.21 9.18
C ASP A 128 -13.10 8.79 10.09
N LEU A 129 -13.32 7.49 10.31
CA LEU A 129 -14.35 6.96 11.23
C LEU A 129 -13.84 6.86 12.67
N THR A 130 -12.54 6.68 12.84
CA THR A 130 -11.91 6.65 14.16
C THR A 130 -11.71 8.07 14.70
N SER A 131 -11.58 9.07 13.81
CA SER A 131 -11.57 10.54 14.02
C SER A 131 -10.46 11.10 14.93
N ALA A 132 -9.99 10.33 15.92
CA ALA A 132 -8.91 10.66 16.82
C ALA A 132 -8.06 9.40 17.07
N VAL A 133 -6.76 9.59 17.29
CA VAL A 133 -5.85 8.53 17.73
C VAL A 133 -6.25 8.12 19.15
N PRO A 134 -6.64 6.86 19.40
CA PRO A 134 -7.01 6.44 20.74
C PRO A 134 -5.79 6.36 21.65
N ALA A 135 -5.97 6.70 22.94
CA ALA A 135 -4.92 6.63 23.94
C ALA A 135 -4.58 5.18 24.35
N ASP A 136 -5.54 4.26 24.20
CA ASP A 136 -5.44 2.88 24.68
C ASP A 136 -5.68 1.87 23.55
N TRP A 137 -4.94 0.75 23.60
CA TRP A 137 -5.08 -0.34 22.64
C TRP A 137 -6.47 -0.97 22.66
N ASP A 138 -7.06 -1.17 23.83
CA ASP A 138 -8.43 -1.68 23.94
C ASP A 138 -9.46 -0.72 23.35
N ALA A 139 -9.31 0.58 23.59
CA ALA A 139 -10.18 1.60 23.01
C ALA A 139 -10.07 1.60 21.49
N PHE A 140 -8.86 1.47 20.95
CA PHE A 140 -8.60 1.38 19.52
C PHE A 140 -9.22 0.13 18.87
N LEU A 141 -8.95 -1.04 19.45
CA LEU A 141 -9.47 -2.32 18.96
C LEU A 141 -11.00 -2.35 19.00
N ASN A 142 -11.61 -1.92 20.11
CA ASN A 142 -13.06 -1.85 20.23
C ASN A 142 -13.67 -0.88 19.23
N LYS A 143 -13.03 0.26 18.98
CA LYS A 143 -13.49 1.21 17.99
C LYS A 143 -13.51 0.59 16.60
N ILE A 144 -12.42 -0.05 16.15
CA ILE A 144 -12.35 -0.76 14.86
C ILE A 144 -13.46 -1.82 14.74
N LYS A 145 -13.67 -2.62 15.78
CA LYS A 145 -14.70 -3.68 15.79
C LYS A 145 -16.12 -3.12 15.73
N SER A 146 -16.36 -1.96 16.34
CA SER A 146 -17.69 -1.34 16.44
C SER A 146 -18.11 -0.54 15.21
N ILE A 147 -17.21 -0.35 14.23
CA ILE A 147 -17.49 0.43 13.03
C ILE A 147 -18.62 -0.20 12.21
N ASN A 148 -19.61 0.63 11.85
CA ASN A 148 -20.72 0.19 11.04
C ASN A 148 -20.27 -0.04 9.58
N ILE A 149 -20.46 -1.27 9.10
CA ILE A 149 -20.07 -1.71 7.75
C ILE A 149 -20.62 -0.80 6.65
N ASN A 150 -21.87 -0.36 6.76
CA ASN A 150 -22.50 0.46 5.72
C ASN A 150 -21.81 1.84 5.62
N THR A 151 -21.50 2.44 6.76
CA THR A 151 -20.78 3.73 6.80
C THR A 151 -19.33 3.59 6.32
N LEU A 152 -18.70 2.44 6.60
CA LEU A 152 -17.35 2.12 6.16
C LEU A 152 -17.28 1.96 4.64
N GLN A 153 -18.23 1.25 4.04
CA GLN A 153 -18.29 1.09 2.59
C GLN A 153 -18.57 2.40 1.87
N GLU A 154 -19.48 3.22 2.40
CA GLU A 154 -19.78 4.53 1.83
C GLU A 154 -18.55 5.46 1.89
N LYS A 155 -17.83 5.49 3.01
CA LYS A 155 -16.58 6.27 3.11
C LYS A 155 -15.48 5.73 2.19
N ALA A 156 -15.29 4.41 2.13
CA ALA A 156 -14.31 3.80 1.22
C ALA A 156 -14.61 4.12 -0.25
N LYS A 157 -15.90 4.11 -0.63
CA LYS A 157 -16.35 4.53 -1.96
C LYS A 157 -16.01 6.00 -2.23
N ARG A 158 -16.34 6.91 -1.32
CA ARG A 158 -16.05 8.35 -1.45
C ARG A 158 -14.55 8.64 -1.54
N VAL A 159 -13.73 7.93 -0.75
CA VAL A 159 -12.26 8.04 -0.81
C VAL A 159 -11.75 7.60 -2.18
N LYS A 160 -12.27 6.50 -2.71
CA LYS A 160 -11.90 6.02 -4.04
C LYS A 160 -12.28 7.01 -5.13
N GLU A 161 -13.51 7.52 -5.12
CA GLU A 161 -14.01 8.50 -6.09
C GLU A 161 -13.20 9.80 -6.03
N ARG A 162 -12.86 10.29 -4.84
CA ARG A 162 -11.99 11.46 -4.67
C ARG A 162 -10.61 11.22 -5.27
N LYS A 163 -9.96 10.09 -4.94
CA LYS A 163 -8.65 9.73 -5.49
C LYS A 163 -8.66 9.56 -7.00
N GLU A 164 -9.79 9.14 -7.58
CA GLU A 164 -9.95 9.01 -9.03
C GLU A 164 -10.16 10.38 -9.69
N ALA A 165 -10.97 11.25 -9.09
CA ALA A 165 -11.14 12.63 -9.54
C ALA A 165 -9.82 13.43 -9.48
N GLU A 166 -9.07 13.31 -8.39
CA GLU A 166 -7.75 13.93 -8.25
C GLU A 166 -6.75 13.40 -9.28
N ARG A 167 -6.77 12.08 -9.57
CA ARG A 167 -5.93 11.51 -10.62
C ARG A 167 -6.32 12.01 -12.00
N ALA A 168 -7.60 12.12 -12.30
CA ALA A 168 -8.08 12.68 -13.55
C ALA A 168 -7.70 14.17 -13.69
N GLN A 169 -7.82 14.94 -12.61
CA GLN A 169 -7.42 16.34 -12.56
C GLN A 169 -5.90 16.50 -12.74
N ASN A 170 -5.09 15.73 -12.01
CA ASN A 170 -3.63 15.77 -12.15
C ASN A 170 -3.18 15.31 -13.54
N ALA A 171 -3.79 14.27 -14.10
CA ALA A 171 -3.52 13.84 -15.48
C ALA A 171 -3.86 14.95 -16.49
N HIS A 172 -4.95 15.68 -16.26
CA HIS A 172 -5.32 16.82 -17.09
C HIS A 172 -4.31 17.97 -16.97
N ILE A 173 -3.84 18.28 -15.75
CA ILE A 173 -2.81 19.30 -15.51
C ILE A 173 -1.51 18.91 -16.23
N VAL A 174 -1.03 17.68 -16.04
CA VAL A 174 0.19 17.17 -16.71
C VAL A 174 0.04 17.24 -18.24
N TRP A 175 -1.13 16.90 -18.77
CA TRP A 175 -1.41 17.02 -20.19
C TRP A 175 -1.38 18.47 -20.69
N LEU A 176 -1.95 19.42 -19.94
CA LEU A 176 -1.91 20.84 -20.26
C LEU A 176 -0.48 21.40 -20.20
N GLU A 177 0.30 21.02 -19.21
CA GLU A 177 1.70 21.42 -19.05
C GLU A 177 2.56 20.89 -20.21
N SER A 178 2.32 19.66 -20.68
CA SER A 178 3.00 19.11 -21.86
C SER A 178 2.66 19.84 -23.16
N ARG A 179 1.55 20.60 -23.19
CA ARG A 179 1.07 21.40 -24.31
C ARG A 179 1.45 22.88 -24.22
N GLN A 180 2.26 23.30 -23.27
CA GLN A 180 2.59 24.71 -23.10
C GLN A 180 3.52 25.28 -24.19
N ASP A 181 4.14 24.41 -25.01
CA ASP A 181 4.99 24.80 -26.14
C ASP A 181 4.27 25.59 -27.25
N PRO A 182 3.10 25.19 -27.77
CA PRO A 182 2.35 25.99 -28.75
C PRO A 182 1.83 27.32 -28.20
N ILE A 183 1.57 27.44 -26.89
CA ILE A 183 1.20 28.74 -26.28
C ILE A 183 2.40 29.69 -26.27
N LYS A 184 3.60 29.18 -25.95
CA LYS A 184 4.86 29.95 -26.06
C LYS A 184 5.13 30.36 -27.50
N VAL A 185 4.92 29.46 -28.48
CA VAL A 185 5.06 29.75 -29.91
C VAL A 185 4.08 30.84 -30.36
N LEU A 186 2.81 30.77 -29.94
CA LEU A 186 1.81 31.80 -30.24
C LEU A 186 2.17 33.15 -29.61
N CYS A 187 2.62 33.17 -28.34
CA CYS A 187 3.09 34.39 -27.68
C CYS A 187 4.31 34.98 -28.38
N LEU A 188 5.27 34.15 -28.81
CA LEU A 188 6.44 34.57 -29.61
C LEU A 188 6.01 35.16 -30.96
N GLN A 189 5.06 34.52 -31.65
CA GLN A 189 4.54 35.01 -32.93
C GLN A 189 3.80 36.35 -32.78
N MET A 190 3.02 36.52 -31.71
CA MET A 190 2.34 37.79 -31.38
C MET A 190 3.34 38.90 -31.01
N GLN A 191 4.44 38.59 -30.34
CA GLN A 191 5.51 39.56 -30.07
C GLN A 191 6.20 39.98 -31.37
N GLN A 192 6.42 39.06 -32.31
CA GLN A 192 7.03 39.36 -33.60
C GLN A 192 6.14 40.22 -34.51
N THR A 193 4.82 40.00 -34.50
CA THR A 193 3.88 40.80 -35.32
C THR A 193 3.63 42.21 -34.74
N MET A 194 3.76 42.40 -33.43
CA MET A 194 3.69 43.72 -32.79
C MET A 194 4.92 44.61 -33.06
N ILE A 195 6.09 44.03 -33.33
CA ILE A 195 7.33 44.78 -33.60
C ILE A 195 7.43 45.20 -35.09
N GLY A 196 6.63 44.62 -35.99
CA GLY A 196 6.70 44.84 -37.44
C GLY A 196 5.79 45.93 -38.02
N SER A 197 4.96 46.61 -37.23
CA SER A 197 3.94 47.54 -37.74
C SER A 197 4.09 48.98 -37.25
N ASN A 198 5.31 49.54 -37.30
CA ASN A 198 5.52 50.99 -37.18
C ASN A 198 6.57 51.48 -38.21
N THR A 199 6.16 51.62 -39.48
CA THR A 199 6.78 52.57 -40.40
C THR A 199 5.72 53.47 -41.01
N LEU A 200 5.12 54.30 -40.17
CA LEU A 200 4.59 55.59 -40.59
C LEU A 200 5.24 56.66 -39.72
N THR A 201 6.24 57.35 -40.28
CA THR A 201 6.56 58.72 -39.88
C THR A 201 6.77 59.60 -41.11
N PRO A 202 6.25 60.84 -41.10
CA PRO A 202 6.22 61.75 -42.24
C PRO A 202 7.38 62.78 -42.23
N LYS A 203 7.50 63.49 -43.36
CA LYS A 203 7.87 64.92 -43.55
C LYS A 203 9.23 65.27 -44.19
N ALA A 204 9.10 65.76 -45.43
CA ALA A 204 9.78 66.86 -46.14
C ALA A 204 11.30 66.85 -46.37
N THR A 205 11.69 66.91 -47.65
CA THR A 205 12.69 67.86 -48.19
C THR A 205 12.47 67.99 -49.70
N MET A 206 12.17 69.21 -50.16
CA MET A 206 12.08 69.57 -51.58
C MET A 206 13.50 69.67 -52.19
N PRO A 207 13.69 69.31 -53.46
CA PRO A 207 14.73 69.94 -54.27
C PRO A 207 14.12 70.87 -55.33
N SER A 208 14.70 72.07 -55.37
CA SER A 208 14.44 73.19 -56.25
C SER A 208 14.44 72.81 -57.73
N ARG A 209 13.41 73.29 -58.45
CA ARG A 209 13.32 73.25 -59.91
C ARG A 209 13.81 74.58 -60.47
N THR A 210 14.96 74.56 -61.13
CA THR A 210 15.46 75.66 -61.95
C THR A 210 14.49 75.92 -63.11
N ILE A 211 13.93 77.13 -63.15
CA ILE A 211 13.13 77.64 -64.26
C ILE A 211 14.05 78.56 -65.08
N GLY A 212 14.19 78.24 -66.36
CA GLY A 212 14.87 79.07 -67.34
C GLY A 212 14.11 80.37 -67.56
N ASN A 213 14.85 81.47 -67.57
CA ASN A 213 14.37 82.80 -67.90
C ASN A 213 14.70 83.07 -69.37
N ALA A 214 13.70 83.46 -70.17
CA ALA A 214 13.91 84.29 -71.36
C ALA A 214 12.67 85.17 -71.57
N PRO A 215 12.84 86.48 -71.88
CA PRO A 215 11.81 87.48 -71.71
C PRO A 215 11.14 87.85 -73.04
N SER A 216 9.94 88.43 -72.97
CA SER A 216 9.65 89.78 -73.51
C SER A 216 8.16 90.03 -73.67
N SER A 217 7.74 91.13 -73.05
CA SER A 217 7.09 92.28 -73.71
C SER A 217 5.78 92.69 -73.06
N VAL A 218 5.85 93.82 -72.36
CA VAL A 218 4.70 94.67 -72.02
C VAL A 218 4.77 95.86 -72.96
N MET A 219 3.70 96.13 -73.70
CA MET A 219 3.34 97.51 -74.03
C MET A 219 1.82 97.61 -74.22
N THR A 220 1.19 98.32 -73.29
CA THR A 220 -0.14 98.95 -73.35
C THR A 220 -0.13 100.12 -74.36
N PRO A 221 -1.26 100.81 -74.64
CA PRO A 221 -2.65 100.59 -74.21
C PRO A 221 -3.60 100.11 -75.31
#